data_AF-A0A3A9Y4U2-F1
#
_entry.id   AF-A0A3A9Y4U2-F1
#
_cell.length_a   1.000
_cell.length_b   1.000
_cell.length_c   1.000
_cell.angle_alpha   90.00
_cell.angle_beta   90.00
_cell.angle_gamma   90.00
#
_symmetry.space_group_name_H-M   'P 1'
#
loop_
_entity.id
_entity.type
_entity.pdbx_description
1 polymer ?
#
loop_
_entity_poly.entity_id
_entity_poly.type
_entity_poly.pdbx_seq_one_letter_code
_entity_poly.pdbx_strand_id
1 'polypeptide(L)'
;MVGHRIWFGVQAVAAVDGSAYGQFLYRHELPDGTPVGQGRADVTCLKVTGNVAVFTAVVPEGQGNVKNHGYYVKIIDGGRGPDQIVDAQTQNGTERPPTHCIDPETELPPGVPQRPRYPVLIGGYTVHS
;
A
#
# COMPACT_ATOMS: atom_id res chain seq x y z
N MET A 1 22.26 -4.99 -7.90
CA MET A 1 22.03 -4.64 -6.47
C MET A 1 20.68 -5.20 -6.08
N VAL A 2 20.60 -5.95 -4.98
CA VAL A 2 19.31 -6.37 -4.42
C VAL A 2 18.71 -5.14 -3.76
N GLY A 3 17.53 -4.69 -4.20
CA GLY A 3 16.83 -3.56 -3.59
C GLY A 3 16.30 -3.91 -2.19
N HIS A 4 15.73 -2.93 -1.50
CA HIS A 4 15.02 -3.18 -0.24
C HIS A 4 13.88 -4.19 -0.48
N ARG A 5 13.58 -5.03 0.51
CA ARG A 5 12.46 -5.97 0.47
C ARG A 5 11.31 -5.44 1.32
N ILE A 6 10.12 -5.37 0.75
CA ILE A 6 8.91 -4.96 1.46
C ILE A 6 7.92 -6.12 1.38
N TRP A 7 7.60 -6.66 2.55
CA TRP A 7 6.52 -7.61 2.73
C TRP A 7 5.30 -6.87 3.20
N PHE A 8 4.15 -7.17 2.64
CA PHE A 8 2.91 -6.64 3.13
C PHE A 8 1.78 -7.66 3.05
N GLY A 9 0.80 -7.48 3.92
CA GLY A 9 -0.48 -8.17 3.87
C GLY A 9 -1.59 -7.14 4.05
N VAL A 10 -2.65 -7.26 3.28
CA VAL A 10 -3.78 -6.34 3.36
C VAL A 10 -5.08 -7.12 3.53
N GLN A 11 -5.90 -6.66 4.47
CA GLN A 11 -7.28 -7.09 4.61
C GLN A 11 -8.13 -5.84 4.79
N ALA A 12 -8.98 -5.54 3.82
CA ALA A 12 -9.82 -4.35 3.84
C ALA A 12 -11.16 -4.61 3.16
N VAL A 13 -12.17 -3.86 3.60
CA VAL A 13 -13.53 -3.91 3.08
C VAL A 13 -13.96 -2.49 2.76
N ALA A 14 -14.60 -2.32 1.60
CA ALA A 14 -15.31 -1.10 1.25
C ALA A 14 -16.78 -1.26 1.71
N ALA A 15 -17.24 -0.38 2.58
CA ALA A 15 -18.62 -0.35 3.04
C ALA A 15 -19.54 0.33 2.03
N VAL A 16 -20.83 0.04 2.13
CA VAL A 16 -21.87 0.58 1.22
C VAL A 16 -22.01 2.10 1.33
N ASP A 17 -21.66 2.69 2.48
CA ASP A 17 -21.65 4.13 2.71
C ASP A 17 -20.44 4.85 2.08
N GLY A 18 -19.58 4.10 1.38
CA GLY A 18 -18.37 4.61 0.74
C GLY A 18 -17.16 4.70 1.67
N SER A 19 -17.29 4.33 2.95
CA SER A 19 -16.13 4.21 3.85
C SER A 19 -15.33 2.94 3.56
N ALA A 20 -14.05 2.94 3.93
CA ALA A 20 -13.22 1.75 3.91
C ALA A 20 -12.64 1.50 5.30
N TYR A 21 -12.61 0.24 5.69
CA TYR A 21 -11.96 -0.18 6.93
C TYR A 21 -11.09 -1.41 6.66
N GLY A 22 -9.92 -1.43 7.27
CA GLY A 22 -8.98 -2.51 7.03
C GLY A 22 -7.62 -2.27 7.64
N GLN A 23 -6.78 -3.29 7.54
CA GLN A 23 -5.43 -3.29 8.06
C GLN A 23 -4.45 -3.60 6.94
N PHE A 24 -3.37 -2.84 6.91
CA PHE A 24 -2.20 -3.08 6.08
C PHE A 24 -1.02 -3.38 7.00
N LEU A 25 -0.57 -4.63 7.00
CA LEU A 25 0.62 -5.06 7.72
C LEU A 25 1.82 -4.87 6.81
N TYR A 26 2.91 -4.33 7.35
CA TYR A 26 4.13 -4.12 6.58
C TYR A 26 5.37 -4.59 7.35
N ARG A 27 6.37 -5.08 6.60
CA ARG A 27 7.73 -5.29 7.06
C ARG A 27 8.69 -4.83 5.96
N HIS A 28 9.57 -3.91 6.30
CA HIS A 28 10.61 -3.38 5.43
C HIS A 28 11.97 -3.88 5.89
N GLU A 29 12.70 -4.53 4.98
CA GLU A 29 14.05 -5.05 5.20
C GLU A 29 15.05 -4.43 4.21
N LEU A 30 16.26 -4.17 4.70
CA LEU A 30 17.42 -3.86 3.87
C LEU A 30 17.86 -5.09 3.06
N PRO A 31 18.72 -4.91 2.04
CA PRO A 31 19.19 -6.02 1.21
C PRO A 31 19.93 -7.12 1.97
N ASP A 32 20.50 -6.80 3.12
CA ASP A 32 21.18 -7.73 4.04
C ASP A 32 20.21 -8.46 5.00
N GLY A 33 18.91 -8.16 4.93
CA GLY A 33 17.87 -8.72 5.80
C GLY A 33 17.60 -7.92 7.08
N THR A 34 18.32 -6.82 7.33
CA THR A 34 18.08 -5.99 8.52
C THR A 34 16.71 -5.33 8.45
N PRO A 35 15.83 -5.50 9.47
CA PRO A 35 14.54 -4.84 9.47
C PRO A 35 14.70 -3.34 9.74
N VAL A 36 14.16 -2.52 8.84
CA VAL A 36 14.10 -1.04 8.96
C VAL A 36 12.83 -0.61 9.69
N GLY A 37 11.75 -1.35 9.51
CA GLY A 37 10.47 -1.05 10.13
C GLY A 37 9.46 -2.16 9.91
N GLN A 38 8.60 -2.37 10.89
CA GLN A 38 7.45 -3.25 10.78
C GLN A 38 6.29 -2.69 11.60
N GLY A 39 5.07 -2.95 11.17
CA GLY A 39 3.91 -2.50 11.90
C GLY A 39 2.63 -2.63 11.09
N ARG A 40 1.67 -1.80 11.48
CA ARG A 40 0.35 -1.72 10.87
C ARG A 40 0.07 -0.29 10.41
N ALA A 41 -0.60 -0.19 9.27
CA ALA A 41 -1.28 1.01 8.80
C ALA A 41 -2.79 0.71 8.71
N ASP A 42 -3.61 1.72 8.94
CA ASP A 42 -5.05 1.61 8.73
C ASP A 42 -5.37 1.92 7.28
N VAL A 43 -6.17 1.07 6.63
CA VAL A 43 -6.66 1.33 5.28
C VAL A 43 -7.75 2.40 5.38
N THR A 44 -7.47 3.58 4.84
CA THR A 44 -8.35 4.74 4.92
C THR A 44 -9.23 4.92 3.68
N CYS A 45 -8.84 4.30 2.57
CA CYS A 45 -9.65 4.22 1.36
C CYS A 45 -9.37 2.92 0.61
N LEU A 46 -10.43 2.35 0.03
CA LEU A 46 -10.37 1.20 -0.86
C LEU A 46 -11.37 1.42 -1.99
N LYS A 47 -10.91 1.29 -3.23
CA LYS A 47 -11.73 1.32 -4.44
C LYS A 47 -11.40 0.13 -5.30
N VAL A 48 -12.41 -0.67 -5.63
CA VAL A 48 -12.30 -1.81 -6.54
C VAL A 48 -13.08 -1.48 -7.81
N THR A 49 -12.46 -1.63 -8.98
CA THR A 49 -13.09 -1.38 -10.28
C THR A 49 -12.60 -2.43 -11.28
N GLY A 50 -13.49 -3.33 -11.68
CA GLY A 50 -13.12 -4.46 -12.54
C GLY A 50 -12.05 -5.31 -11.86
N ASN A 51 -10.90 -5.49 -12.54
CA ASN A 51 -9.76 -6.27 -12.07
C ASN A 51 -8.70 -5.42 -11.32
N VAL A 52 -9.03 -4.18 -10.95
CA VAL A 52 -8.11 -3.25 -10.29
C VAL A 52 -8.60 -2.90 -8.91
N ALA A 53 -7.73 -3.03 -7.91
CA ALA A 53 -7.94 -2.52 -6.56
C ALA A 53 -6.92 -1.41 -6.26
N VAL A 54 -7.41 -0.24 -5.87
CA VAL A 54 -6.59 0.88 -5.38
C VAL A 54 -6.92 1.11 -3.93
N PHE A 55 -5.90 1.22 -3.08
CA PHE A 55 -6.10 1.56 -1.68
C PHE A 55 -5.01 2.50 -1.15
N THR A 56 -5.39 3.18 -0.08
CA THR A 56 -4.49 4.04 0.70
C THR A 56 -4.48 3.55 2.12
N ALA A 57 -3.27 3.34 2.68
CA ALA A 57 -3.09 2.97 4.06
C ALA A 57 -2.17 3.97 4.76
N VAL A 58 -2.56 4.41 5.96
CA VAL A 58 -1.82 5.43 6.72
C VAL A 58 -1.44 4.86 8.07
N VAL A 59 -0.17 5.01 8.45
CA VAL A 59 0.30 4.62 9.79
C VAL A 59 -0.35 5.56 10.81
N PRO A 60 -1.10 5.04 11.81
CA PRO A 60 -1.71 5.87 12.84
C PRO A 60 -0.68 6.66 13.63
N GLU A 61 -1.07 7.85 14.12
CA GLU A 61 -0.19 8.63 14.97
C GLU A 61 0.19 7.84 16.24
N GLY A 62 1.47 7.85 16.59
CA GLY A 62 2.00 7.10 17.74
C GLY A 62 2.27 5.61 17.49
N GLN A 63 2.00 5.08 16.29
CA GLN A 63 2.41 3.72 15.92
C GLN A 63 3.70 3.72 15.07
N GLY A 64 4.72 3.02 15.58
CA GLY A 64 5.98 2.78 14.87
C GLY A 64 6.95 3.96 14.85
N ASN A 65 8.07 3.78 14.13
CA ASN A 65 9.16 4.77 14.02
C ASN A 65 8.98 5.76 12.86
N VAL A 66 7.95 5.58 12.03
CA VAL A 66 7.73 6.33 10.79
C VAL A 66 6.48 7.20 10.93
N LYS A 67 6.64 8.43 11.45
CA LYS A 67 5.53 9.38 11.59
C LYS A 67 4.99 9.74 10.20
N ASN A 68 3.67 9.92 10.07
CA ASN A 68 3.04 10.40 8.85
C ASN A 68 3.43 9.58 7.60
N HIS A 69 3.50 8.26 7.74
CA HIS A 69 3.82 7.37 6.64
C HIS A 69 2.54 6.92 5.93
N GLY A 70 2.50 7.12 4.62
CA GLY A 70 1.40 6.71 3.75
C GLY A 70 1.86 5.67 2.72
N TYR A 71 1.04 4.65 2.53
CA TYR A 71 1.17 3.64 1.47
C TYR A 71 0.05 3.86 0.45
N TYR A 72 0.43 4.02 -0.82
CA TYR A 72 -0.50 4.08 -1.95
C TYR A 72 -0.23 2.86 -2.81
N VAL A 73 -1.24 2.00 -2.97
CA VAL A 73 -1.05 0.71 -3.64
C VAL A 73 -2.16 0.49 -4.65
N LYS A 74 -1.74 0.08 -5.83
CA LYS A 74 -2.61 -0.39 -6.90
C LYS A 74 -2.24 -1.82 -7.24
N ILE A 75 -3.24 -2.69 -7.18
CA ILE A 75 -3.14 -4.10 -7.54
C ILE A 75 -3.99 -4.31 -8.78
N ILE A 76 -3.42 -4.99 -9.78
CA ILE A 76 -4.08 -5.36 -11.02
C ILE A 76 -4.06 -6.89 -11.07
N ASP A 77 -5.24 -7.49 -10.98
CA ASP A 77 -5.42 -8.94 -11.09
C ASP A 77 -5.00 -9.40 -12.49
N GLY A 78 -4.04 -10.34 -12.50
CA GLY A 78 -3.44 -10.93 -13.70
C GLY A 78 -4.27 -12.05 -14.32
N GLY A 79 -5.36 -12.47 -13.67
CA GLY A 79 -6.26 -13.54 -14.08
C GLY A 79 -5.57 -14.90 -14.12
N ARG A 80 -4.99 -15.24 -15.27
CA ARG A 80 -4.19 -16.47 -15.45
C ARG A 80 -2.69 -16.24 -15.26
N GLY A 81 -2.25 -14.98 -15.23
CA GLY A 81 -0.88 -14.57 -14.99
C GLY A 81 -0.65 -14.07 -13.56
N PRO A 82 0.60 -13.68 -13.22
CA PRO A 82 0.88 -13.04 -11.95
C PRO A 82 0.20 -11.67 -11.88
N ASP A 83 -0.18 -11.29 -10.67
CA ASP A 83 -0.72 -9.96 -10.41
C ASP A 83 0.36 -8.90 -10.57
N GLN A 84 -0.07 -7.69 -10.90
CA GLN A 84 0.82 -6.55 -10.99
C GLN A 84 0.56 -5.60 -9.82
N ILE A 85 1.64 -5.09 -9.24
CA ILE A 85 1.56 -4.07 -8.22
C ILE A 85 2.30 -2.82 -8.68
N VAL A 86 1.66 -1.69 -8.38
CA VAL A 86 2.29 -0.38 -8.36
C VAL A 86 2.13 0.17 -6.95
N ASP A 87 3.23 0.59 -6.35
CA ASP A 87 3.19 1.21 -5.04
C ASP A 87 4.00 2.51 -5.01
N ALA A 88 3.59 3.38 -4.09
CA ALA A 88 4.32 4.57 -3.72
C ALA A 88 4.17 4.79 -2.22
N GLN A 89 5.15 5.46 -1.63
CA GLN A 89 5.22 5.66 -0.19
C GLN A 89 5.65 7.08 0.11
N THR A 90 4.97 7.72 1.05
CA THR A 90 5.43 8.96 1.69
C THR A 90 6.08 8.61 3.02
N GLN A 91 7.25 9.18 3.31
CA GLN A 91 7.99 8.93 4.55
C GLN A 91 8.15 10.21 5.34
N ASN A 92 7.92 10.16 6.66
CA ASN A 92 8.43 11.13 7.65
C ASN A 92 8.15 12.62 7.33
N GLY A 93 7.00 12.92 6.73
CA GLY A 93 6.55 14.29 6.54
C GLY A 93 6.06 14.94 7.84
N THR A 94 6.03 16.26 7.90
CA THR A 94 5.33 17.01 8.98
C THR A 94 3.82 17.00 8.79
N GLU A 95 3.35 16.79 7.56
CA GLU A 95 1.95 16.77 7.18
C GLU A 95 1.38 15.35 7.16
N ARG A 96 0.11 15.22 7.53
CA ARG A 96 -0.59 13.93 7.49
C ARG A 96 -0.83 13.51 6.03
N PRO A 97 -0.54 12.25 5.64
CA PRO A 97 -0.85 11.76 4.31
C PRO A 97 -2.34 11.88 3.98
N PRO A 98 -2.70 12.12 2.71
CA PRO A 98 -4.08 12.05 2.26
C PRO A 98 -4.73 10.71 2.63
N THR A 99 -6.01 10.75 3.00
CA THR A 99 -6.79 9.56 3.41
C THR A 99 -7.72 9.02 2.33
N HIS A 100 -7.94 9.77 1.24
CA HIS A 100 -8.71 9.32 0.09
C HIS A 100 -7.87 8.40 -0.81
N CYS A 101 -8.51 7.68 -1.73
CA CYS A 101 -7.84 6.77 -2.65
C CYS A 101 -7.00 7.58 -3.65
N ILE A 102 -5.72 7.25 -3.72
CA ILE A 102 -4.77 7.83 -4.67
C ILE A 102 -4.27 6.71 -5.59
N ASP A 103 -4.43 6.85 -6.90
CA ASP A 103 -3.77 5.98 -7.87
C ASP A 103 -2.27 6.34 -7.94
N PRO A 104 -1.35 5.44 -7.54
CA PRO A 104 0.08 5.72 -7.55
C PRO A 104 0.67 5.90 -8.96
N GLU A 105 -0.07 5.61 -10.03
CA GLU A 105 0.37 5.85 -11.41
C GLU A 105 0.00 7.24 -11.94
N THR A 106 -1.07 7.84 -11.43
CA THR A 106 -1.66 9.03 -12.06
C THR A 106 -1.92 10.18 -11.09
N GLU A 107 -2.01 9.93 -9.79
CA GLU A 107 -2.51 10.88 -8.79
C GLU A 107 -1.52 11.11 -7.64
N LEU A 108 -0.24 10.77 -7.81
CA LEU A 108 0.72 10.91 -6.72
C LEU A 108 0.87 12.37 -6.25
N PRO A 109 1.01 12.57 -4.92
CA PRO A 109 1.41 13.85 -4.39
C PRO A 109 2.77 14.30 -4.96
N PRO A 110 2.99 15.63 -5.11
CA PRO A 110 4.27 16.17 -5.58
C PRO A 110 5.46 15.64 -4.76
N GLY A 111 6.56 15.30 -5.43
CA GLY A 111 7.79 14.85 -4.79
C GLY A 111 7.80 13.38 -4.34
N VAL A 112 6.72 12.63 -4.56
CA VAL A 112 6.68 11.18 -4.28
C VAL A 112 7.15 10.42 -5.52
N PRO A 113 8.27 9.65 -5.45
CA PRO A 113 8.73 8.88 -6.59
C PRO A 113 7.78 7.70 -6.87
N GLN A 114 7.37 7.55 -8.13
CA GLN A 114 6.72 6.34 -8.59
C GLN A 114 7.71 5.18 -8.61
N ARG A 115 7.27 4.01 -8.15
CA ARG A 115 7.99 2.76 -8.40
C ARG A 115 7.44 2.11 -9.68
N PRO A 116 8.30 1.55 -10.54
CA PRO A 116 7.85 0.86 -11.74
C PRO A 116 6.96 -0.32 -11.37
N ARG A 117 6.00 -0.68 -12.25
CA ARG A 117 5.17 -1.87 -12.06
C ARG A 117 6.05 -3.11 -11.89
N TYR A 118 5.73 -3.98 -10.93
CA TYR A 118 6.43 -5.25 -10.78
C TYR A 118 5.45 -6.41 -10.55
N PRO A 119 5.77 -7.61 -11.08
CA PRO A 119 4.94 -8.79 -10.90
C PRO A 119 5.02 -9.27 -9.45
N VAL A 120 3.91 -9.76 -8.93
CA VAL A 120 3.85 -10.44 -7.62
C VAL A 120 3.41 -11.88 -7.84
N LEU A 121 4.26 -12.82 -7.41
CA LEU A 121 3.93 -14.24 -7.41
C LEU A 121 3.02 -14.53 -6.20
N ILE A 122 1.88 -15.15 -6.47
CA ILE A 122 0.71 -15.41 -5.60
C ILE A 122 1.10 -15.77 -4.15
N GLY A 123 0.39 -15.17 -3.18
CA GLY A 123 0.50 -15.52 -1.77
C GLY A 123 -0.17 -14.60 -0.75
N GLY A 124 -0.94 -13.57 -1.15
CA GLY A 124 -1.59 -12.73 -0.16
C GLY A 124 -2.41 -11.59 -0.70
N TYR A 125 -3.53 -11.87 -1.35
CA TYR A 125 -4.71 -11.01 -1.19
C TYR A 125 -5.97 -11.77 -1.63
N THR A 126 -7.05 -11.55 -0.90
CA THR A 126 -8.40 -11.94 -1.33
C THR A 126 -9.23 -10.67 -1.41
N VAL A 127 -9.68 -10.31 -2.61
CA VAL A 127 -10.66 -9.25 -2.80
C VAL A 127 -12.03 -9.88 -2.63
N HIS A 128 -12.77 -9.45 -1.61
CA HIS A 128 -14.19 -9.76 -1.49
C HIS A 128 -14.97 -8.49 -1.78
N SER A 129 -15.86 -8.58 -2.79
CA SER A 129 -16.88 -7.58 -3.11
C SER A 129 -18.01 -7.59 -2.11
#